data_AF-A0A8K0CP66-F1
#
_entry.id   AF-A0A8K0CP66-F1
#
_cell.length_a   1.000
_cell.length_b   1.000
_cell.length_c   1.000
_cell.angle_alpha   90.00
_cell.angle_beta   90.00
_cell.angle_gamma   90.00
#
_symmetry.space_group_name_H-M   'P 1'
#
loop_
_entity.id
_entity.type
_entity.pdbx_description
1 polymer ?
#
loop_
_entity_poly.entity_id
_entity_poly.type
_entity_poly.pdbx_seq_one_letter_code
_entity_poly.pdbx_strand_id
1 'polypeptide(L)'
;CDYLSSVGGKDGTSLTNNILKRCLTNQLASSFSFREKGVKKPFVDLSLKSVVVGAVKKQFSGLTERENEDQIKVWLKHSPQHFKAEISDPFVIAVFCGGAKPSPLTSYLSDFIQELKHLLRNGLLFSEKTYSFRMQLDEEHHIGISPLVDLPIDLVIKFPIDYMHNG
;
A
#
# COMPACT_ATOMS: atom_id res chain seq x y z
N CYS A 1 0.64 17.92 2.61
CA CYS A 1 -0.36 16.86 2.35
C CYS A 1 -1.43 16.94 3.42
N ASP A 2 -2.62 17.44 3.07
CA ASP A 2 -3.66 17.77 4.06
C ASP A 2 -4.30 16.53 4.68
N TYR A 3 -4.46 15.45 3.90
CA TYR A 3 -4.99 14.17 4.38
C TYR A 3 -4.09 13.53 5.45
N LEU A 4 -2.78 13.40 5.20
CA LEU A 4 -1.90 12.77 6.20
C LEU A 4 -1.77 13.63 7.46
N SER A 5 -1.89 14.95 7.33
CA SER A 5 -1.92 15.85 8.48
C SER A 5 -3.25 15.84 9.25
N SER A 6 -4.28 15.16 8.76
CA SER A 6 -5.54 14.95 9.50
C SER A 6 -5.58 13.61 10.25
N VAL A 7 -4.53 12.79 10.11
CA VAL A 7 -4.39 11.54 10.86
C VAL A 7 -4.25 11.88 12.35
N GLY A 8 -4.96 11.14 13.22
CA GLY A 8 -4.87 11.34 14.67
C GLY A 8 -3.60 10.74 15.28
N GLY A 9 -3.20 11.28 16.43
CA GLY A 9 -2.09 10.81 17.27
C GLY A 9 -2.06 11.62 18.56
N LYS A 10 -1.69 10.99 19.68
CA LYS A 10 -1.63 11.68 20.97
C LYS A 10 -0.34 12.50 21.13
N ASP A 11 0.68 12.11 20.37
CA ASP A 11 2.01 12.69 20.36
C ASP A 11 2.65 12.49 18.97
N GLY A 12 3.82 13.07 18.75
CA GLY A 12 4.54 12.95 17.48
C GLY A 12 4.81 11.51 17.08
N THR A 13 5.23 10.66 18.02
CA THR A 13 5.56 9.26 17.75
C THR A 13 4.34 8.47 17.26
N SER A 14 3.20 8.59 17.94
CA SER A 14 1.97 7.91 17.55
C SER A 14 1.40 8.44 16.24
N LEU A 15 1.49 9.75 15.98
CA LEU A 15 1.13 10.31 14.68
C LEU A 15 2.04 9.78 13.57
N THR A 16 3.36 9.82 13.75
CA THR A 16 4.35 9.29 12.80
C THR A 16 4.07 7.84 12.46
N ASN A 17 3.83 7.00 13.47
CA ASN A 17 3.49 5.59 13.29
C ASN A 17 2.18 5.41 12.51
N ASN A 18 1.16 6.21 12.82
CA ASN A 18 -0.15 6.14 12.17
C ASN A 18 -0.10 6.59 10.70
N ILE A 19 0.75 7.56 10.37
CA ILE A 19 1.00 8.00 9.00
C ILE A 19 1.76 6.90 8.25
N LEU A 20 2.88 6.39 8.81
CA LEU A 20 3.70 5.37 8.16
C LEU A 20 2.92 4.08 7.87
N LYS A 21 2.06 3.63 8.79
CA LYS A 21 1.17 2.46 8.58
C LYS A 21 0.16 2.64 7.44
N ARG A 22 -0.20 3.89 7.10
CA ARG A 22 -1.09 4.18 5.95
C ARG A 22 -0.33 4.23 4.63
N CYS A 23 0.97 4.56 4.68
CA CYS A 23 1.80 4.69 3.50
C CYS A 23 2.53 3.39 3.12
N LEU A 24 2.86 2.54 4.11
CA LEU A 24 3.69 1.36 3.93
C LEU A 24 3.10 0.14 4.63
N THR A 25 3.12 -0.99 3.94
CA THR A 25 2.94 -2.30 4.58
C THR A 25 4.20 -2.65 5.39
N ASN A 26 4.08 -3.51 6.40
CA ASN A 26 5.26 -3.96 7.16
C ASN A 26 6.26 -4.72 6.28
N GLN A 27 5.78 -5.45 5.27
CA GLN A 27 6.63 -6.08 4.26
C GLN A 27 7.52 -5.04 3.56
N LEU A 28 6.91 -3.99 3.00
CA LEU A 28 7.63 -2.96 2.27
C LEU A 28 8.56 -2.20 3.22
N ALA A 29 8.07 -1.81 4.40
CA ALA A 29 8.87 -1.16 5.43
C ALA A 29 10.11 -1.97 5.84
N SER A 30 10.00 -3.30 5.90
CA SER A 30 11.11 -4.18 6.29
C SER A 30 12.32 -4.11 5.34
N SER A 31 12.08 -3.71 4.09
CA SER A 31 13.10 -3.51 3.05
C SER A 31 13.86 -2.18 3.17
N PHE A 32 13.45 -1.28 4.08
CA PHE A 32 14.07 0.02 4.28
C PHE A 32 14.83 0.11 5.60
N SER A 33 15.91 0.89 5.57
CA SER A 33 16.57 1.46 6.74
C SER A 33 16.46 2.99 6.65
N PHE A 34 16.68 3.73 7.74
CA PHE A 34 16.62 5.18 7.63
C PHE A 34 17.80 5.76 6.82
N ARG A 35 19.03 5.42 7.19
CA ARG A 35 20.28 5.88 6.55
C ARG A 35 21.30 4.77 6.25
N GLU A 36 21.11 3.57 6.80
CA GLU A 36 22.10 2.48 6.71
C GLU A 36 22.14 1.92 5.29
N LYS A 37 23.30 2.01 4.65
CA LYS A 37 23.54 1.43 3.32
C LYS A 37 23.96 -0.03 3.47
N GLY A 38 23.28 -0.92 2.75
CA GLY A 38 23.47 -2.36 2.80
C GLY A 38 22.41 -3.06 1.93
N VAL A 39 21.86 -4.17 2.42
CA VAL A 39 20.75 -4.88 1.74
C VAL A 39 19.47 -4.06 1.70
N LYS A 40 19.27 -3.17 2.68
CA LYS A 40 18.07 -2.33 2.80
C LYS A 40 18.24 -1.01 2.06
N LYS A 41 17.15 -0.53 1.47
CA LYS A 41 17.12 0.76 0.77
C LYS A 41 17.08 1.93 1.78
N PRO A 42 17.74 3.06 1.48
CA PRO A 42 17.72 4.24 2.33
C PRO A 42 16.38 4.98 2.23
N PHE A 43 15.64 5.04 3.33
CA PHE A 43 14.36 5.75 3.40
C PHE A 43 14.54 7.27 3.32
N VAL A 44 15.67 7.80 3.82
CA VAL A 44 15.97 9.23 3.81
C VAL A 44 15.97 9.83 2.39
N ASP A 45 16.26 9.00 1.38
CA ASP A 45 16.30 9.42 -0.02
C ASP A 45 14.91 9.47 -0.67
N LEU A 46 13.86 8.95 0.00
CA LEU A 46 12.50 9.00 -0.51
C LEU A 46 11.84 10.35 -0.24
N SER A 47 11.10 10.86 -1.22
CA SER A 47 10.20 12.02 -1.05
C SER A 47 9.17 11.79 0.07
N LEU A 48 8.82 10.54 0.37
CA LEU A 48 7.95 10.19 1.49
C LEU A 48 8.47 10.72 2.84
N LYS A 49 9.79 10.83 3.04
CA LYS A 49 10.36 11.42 4.27
C LYS A 49 9.86 12.84 4.50
N SER A 50 9.92 13.70 3.49
CA SER A 50 9.50 15.10 3.62
C SER A 50 8.00 15.23 3.82
N VAL A 51 7.22 14.34 3.19
CA VAL A 51 5.76 14.27 3.36
C VAL A 51 5.38 13.90 4.80
N VAL A 52 6.01 12.87 5.39
CA VAL A 52 5.73 12.46 6.78
C VAL A 52 6.14 13.57 7.75
N VAL A 53 7.37 14.10 7.64
CA VAL A 53 7.85 15.18 8.51
C VAL A 53 6.96 16.42 8.43
N GLY A 54 6.54 16.82 7.21
CA GLY A 54 5.66 17.96 7.02
C GLY A 54 4.27 17.75 7.64
N ALA A 55 3.72 16.54 7.53
CA ALA A 55 2.44 16.20 8.14
C ALA A 55 2.52 16.23 9.68
N VAL A 56 3.59 15.70 10.27
CA VAL A 56 3.79 15.69 11.72
C VAL A 56 3.99 17.11 12.25
N LYS A 57 4.85 17.92 11.62
CA LYS A 57 5.10 19.31 12.02
C LYS A 57 3.85 20.20 11.96
N LYS A 58 2.87 19.86 11.11
CA LYS A 58 1.61 20.61 11.01
C LYS A 58 0.73 20.44 12.26
N GLN A 59 0.81 19.31 12.96
CA GLN A 59 0.11 19.09 14.23
C GLN A 59 1.01 19.33 15.45
N PHE A 60 2.30 19.01 15.33
CA PHE A 60 3.30 19.07 16.41
C PHE A 60 4.50 19.91 15.96
N SER A 61 4.32 21.23 15.91
CA SER A 61 5.33 22.18 15.42
C SER A 61 6.60 22.24 16.30
N GLY A 62 6.51 21.83 17.57
CA GLY A 62 7.63 21.80 18.51
C GLY A 62 8.65 20.67 18.28
N LEU A 63 8.34 19.68 17.44
CA LEU A 63 9.27 18.60 17.12
C LEU A 63 10.31 19.03 16.10
N THR A 64 11.57 18.86 16.46
CA THR A 64 12.70 19.10 15.56
C THR A 64 12.68 18.10 14.40
N GLU A 65 13.35 18.45 13.31
CA GLU A 65 13.49 17.52 12.18
C GLU A 65 14.23 16.24 12.58
N ARG A 66 15.23 16.36 13.45
CA ARG A 66 15.98 15.21 13.97
C ARG A 66 15.10 14.26 14.77
N GLU A 67 14.24 14.77 15.66
CA GLU A 67 13.30 13.92 16.41
C GLU A 67 12.31 13.20 15.50
N ASN A 68 11.82 13.87 14.45
CA ASN A 68 10.96 13.22 13.46
C ASN A 68 11.71 12.11 12.69
N GLU A 69 12.95 12.37 12.26
CA GLU A 69 13.79 11.38 11.61
C GLU A 69 14.07 10.17 12.51
N ASP A 70 14.34 10.41 13.79
CA ASP A 70 14.58 9.35 14.77
C ASP A 70 13.32 8.49 15.00
N GLN A 71 12.12 9.08 15.03
CA GLN A 71 10.86 8.33 15.11
C GLN A 71 10.66 7.41 13.89
N ILE A 72 10.89 7.92 12.68
CA ILE A 72 10.82 7.14 11.44
C ILE A 72 11.84 6.00 11.48
N LYS A 73 13.08 6.29 11.89
CA LYS A 73 14.16 5.31 12.00
C LYS A 73 13.80 4.18 12.97
N VAL A 74 13.28 4.50 14.14
CA VAL A 74 12.87 3.51 15.14
C VAL A 74 11.75 2.64 14.58
N TRP A 75 10.74 3.23 13.94
CA TRP A 75 9.64 2.49 13.32
C TRP A 75 10.13 1.49 12.25
N LEU A 76 10.99 1.95 11.34
CA LEU A 76 11.59 1.09 10.29
C LEU A 76 12.42 -0.06 10.89
N LYS A 77 13.17 0.21 11.97
CA LYS A 77 13.99 -0.81 12.66
C LYS A 77 13.16 -1.98 13.17
N HIS A 78 11.94 -1.72 13.65
CA HIS A 78 11.04 -2.73 14.20
C HIS A 78 10.10 -3.38 13.15
N SER A 79 10.00 -2.82 11.94
CA SER A 79 9.14 -3.35 10.88
C SER A 79 9.40 -4.82 10.48
N PRO A 80 10.64 -5.37 10.44
CA PRO A 80 10.84 -6.78 10.10
C PRO A 80 10.22 -7.74 11.12
N GLN A 81 10.24 -7.37 12.40
CA GLN A 81 9.61 -8.15 13.46
C GLN A 81 8.08 -8.13 13.31
N HIS A 82 7.50 -6.96 13.03
CA HIS A 82 6.06 -6.83 12.77
C HIS A 82 5.63 -7.63 11.54
N PHE A 83 6.41 -7.61 10.45
CA PHE A 83 6.10 -8.39 9.25
C PHE A 83 6.12 -9.89 9.51
N LYS A 84 7.12 -10.41 10.23
CA LYS A 84 7.17 -11.84 10.59
C LYS A 84 5.96 -12.26 11.43
N ALA A 85 5.51 -11.41 12.35
CA ALA A 85 4.31 -11.67 13.14
C ALA A 85 3.04 -11.66 12.28
N GLU A 86 2.92 -10.73 11.32
CA GLU A 86 1.76 -10.65 10.41
C GLU A 86 1.66 -11.84 9.45
N ILE A 87 2.76 -12.32 8.88
CA ILE A 87 2.73 -13.52 8.01
C ILE A 87 2.30 -14.77 8.78
N SER A 88 2.58 -14.79 10.09
CA SER A 88 2.23 -15.92 10.95
C SER A 88 0.77 -15.90 11.39
N ASP A 89 0.03 -14.82 11.10
CA ASP A 89 -1.38 -14.67 11.42
C ASP A 89 -2.25 -15.11 10.22
N PRO A 90 -3.14 -16.09 10.37
CA PRO A 90 -4.02 -16.51 9.28
C PRO A 90 -4.94 -15.38 8.85
N PHE A 91 -4.79 -14.92 7.60
CA PHE A 91 -5.68 -13.93 7.02
C PHE A 91 -6.97 -14.59 6.53
N VAL A 92 -8.11 -14.22 7.13
CA VAL A 92 -9.42 -14.73 6.70
C VAL A 92 -9.82 -14.06 5.38
N ILE A 93 -9.74 -14.82 4.29
CA ILE A 93 -10.10 -14.34 2.94
C ILE A 93 -11.62 -14.27 2.71
N ALA A 94 -12.41 -14.98 3.51
CA ALA A 94 -13.87 -14.94 3.45
C ALA A 94 -14.47 -15.45 4.77
N VAL A 95 -15.38 -14.67 5.36
CA VAL A 95 -16.30 -15.16 6.41
C VAL A 95 -17.67 -15.27 5.77
N PHE A 96 -18.22 -16.48 5.72
CA PHE A 96 -19.56 -16.72 5.18
C PHE A 96 -20.48 -17.26 6.27
N CYS A 97 -21.65 -16.64 6.42
CA CYS A 97 -22.70 -16.98 7.38
C CYS A 97 -24.04 -16.98 6.63
N GLY A 98 -24.69 -18.16 6.52
CA GLY A 98 -25.95 -18.34 5.79
C GLY A 98 -26.03 -19.70 5.09
N GLY A 99 -27.18 -20.02 4.48
CA GLY A 99 -27.40 -21.30 3.79
C GLY A 99 -26.78 -21.38 2.38
N ALA A 100 -26.43 -20.24 1.76
CA ALA A 100 -25.81 -20.18 0.44
C ALA A 100 -25.09 -18.84 0.20
N LYS A 101 -23.99 -18.86 -0.56
CA LYS A 101 -23.23 -17.66 -0.95
C LYS A 101 -24.14 -16.64 -1.66
N PRO A 102 -23.83 -15.32 -1.61
CA PRO A 102 -24.55 -14.30 -2.37
C PRO A 102 -24.61 -14.71 -3.85
N SER A 103 -25.80 -15.02 -4.32
CA SER A 103 -26.05 -15.43 -5.70
C SER A 103 -26.84 -14.31 -6.39
N PRO A 104 -26.35 -13.75 -7.50
CA PRO A 104 -25.09 -14.06 -8.18
C PRO A 104 -23.89 -13.23 -7.66
N LEU A 105 -22.72 -13.86 -7.53
CA LEU A 105 -21.45 -13.23 -7.08
C LEU A 105 -21.08 -11.98 -7.90
N THR A 106 -21.50 -11.94 -9.16
CA THR A 106 -21.35 -10.80 -10.06
C THR A 106 -22.02 -9.52 -9.55
N SER A 107 -23.14 -9.63 -8.82
CA SER A 107 -23.80 -8.47 -8.21
C SER A 107 -23.01 -7.94 -7.01
N TYR A 108 -22.35 -8.82 -6.26
CA TYR A 108 -21.54 -8.44 -5.10
C TYR A 108 -20.22 -7.76 -5.49
N LEU A 109 -19.56 -8.24 -6.55
CA LEU A 109 -18.26 -7.72 -7.00
C LEU A 109 -18.38 -6.64 -8.09
N SER A 110 -19.60 -6.25 -8.49
CA SER A 110 -19.84 -5.35 -9.61
C SER A 110 -19.06 -4.03 -9.47
N ASP A 111 -19.14 -3.38 -8.32
CA ASP A 111 -18.53 -2.07 -8.10
C ASP A 111 -17.01 -2.16 -8.16
N PHE A 112 -16.42 -3.17 -7.50
CA PHE A 112 -14.99 -3.46 -7.56
C PHE A 112 -14.51 -3.74 -9.00
N ILE A 113 -15.26 -4.55 -9.74
CA ILE A 113 -14.95 -4.87 -11.13
C ILE A 113 -15.00 -3.61 -12.01
N GLN A 114 -15.99 -2.75 -11.81
CA GLN A 114 -16.13 -1.51 -12.56
C GLN A 114 -14.99 -0.53 -12.26
N GLU A 115 -14.63 -0.37 -10.99
CA GLU A 115 -13.49 0.45 -10.56
C GLU A 115 -12.17 -0.07 -11.16
N LEU A 116 -11.94 -1.39 -11.10
CA LEU A 116 -10.75 -2.02 -11.66
C LEU A 116 -10.67 -1.83 -13.18
N LYS A 117 -11.79 -2.00 -13.91
CA LYS A 117 -11.85 -1.72 -15.35
C LYS A 117 -11.50 -0.27 -15.65
N HIS A 118 -12.05 0.67 -14.88
CA HIS A 118 -11.80 2.10 -15.07
C HIS A 118 -10.31 2.42 -14.86
N LEU A 119 -9.71 1.90 -13.79
CA LEU A 119 -8.30 2.09 -13.47
C LEU A 119 -7.37 1.48 -14.54
N LEU A 120 -7.68 0.28 -15.02
CA LEU A 120 -6.89 -0.39 -16.05
C LEU A 120 -6.98 0.31 -17.41
N ARG A 121 -8.14 0.92 -17.73
CA ARG A 121 -8.37 1.62 -19.01
C ARG A 121 -7.81 3.04 -19.01
N ASN A 122 -8.04 3.78 -17.93
CA ASN A 122 -7.78 5.22 -17.88
C ASN A 122 -6.51 5.57 -17.08
N GLY A 123 -5.91 4.59 -16.40
CA GLY A 123 -4.81 4.83 -15.47
C GLY A 123 -5.25 5.58 -14.21
N LEU A 124 -4.27 5.92 -13.37
CA LEU A 124 -4.46 6.70 -12.16
C LEU A 124 -4.01 8.14 -12.40
N LEU A 125 -4.89 9.12 -12.23
CA LEU A 125 -4.51 10.54 -12.27
C LEU A 125 -3.99 10.96 -10.89
N PHE A 126 -2.74 11.40 -10.84
CA PHE A 126 -2.13 11.92 -9.61
C PHE A 126 -1.18 13.07 -9.94
N SER A 127 -1.39 14.22 -9.29
CA SER A 127 -0.58 15.44 -9.50
C SER A 127 -0.48 15.84 -10.98
N GLU A 128 -1.61 15.88 -11.68
CA GLU A 128 -1.74 16.17 -13.12
C GLU A 128 -1.02 15.17 -14.05
N LYS A 129 -0.43 14.10 -13.51
CA LYS A 129 0.22 13.03 -14.25
C LYS A 129 -0.65 11.78 -14.25
N THR A 130 -0.81 11.16 -15.43
CA THR A 130 -1.53 9.89 -15.57
C THR A 130 -0.55 8.72 -15.51
N TYR A 131 -0.76 7.84 -14.53
CA TYR A 131 0.01 6.61 -14.34
C TYR A 131 -0.79 5.44 -14.91
N SER A 132 -0.36 4.93 -16.06
CA SER A 132 -0.99 3.76 -16.66
C SER A 132 -0.19 2.50 -16.31
N PHE A 133 -0.88 1.53 -15.72
CA PHE A 133 -0.33 0.21 -15.40
C PHE A 133 0.15 -0.55 -16.63
N ARG A 134 -0.50 -0.36 -17.79
CA ARG A 134 -0.13 -1.07 -19.04
C ARG A 134 0.92 -0.36 -19.86
N MET A 135 0.98 0.97 -19.78
CA MET A 135 1.85 1.79 -20.63
C MET A 135 3.28 1.91 -20.12
N GLN A 136 3.58 1.42 -18.91
CA GLN A 136 4.92 1.42 -18.32
C GLN A 136 5.61 2.80 -18.30
N LEU A 137 4.87 3.90 -18.13
CA LEU A 137 5.37 5.29 -18.26
C LEU A 137 6.29 5.77 -17.11
N ASP A 138 6.65 4.87 -16.19
CA ASP A 138 7.52 5.14 -15.04
C ASP A 138 8.77 4.23 -15.14
N GLU A 139 9.77 4.67 -15.89
CA GLU A 139 10.97 3.86 -16.19
C GLU A 139 11.75 3.45 -14.93
N GLU A 140 11.66 4.22 -13.83
CA GLU A 140 12.33 3.89 -12.56
C GLU A 140 11.66 2.73 -11.81
N HIS A 141 10.35 2.54 -11.98
CA HIS A 141 9.57 1.50 -11.30
C HIS A 141 9.20 0.31 -12.19
N HIS A 142 9.40 0.41 -13.51
CA HIS A 142 9.21 -0.70 -14.45
C HIS A 142 10.53 -1.38 -14.79
N ILE A 143 11.02 -2.22 -13.88
CA ILE A 143 12.26 -3.02 -14.03
C ILE A 143 12.15 -4.17 -15.06
N GLY A 144 11.10 -4.20 -15.87
CA GLY A 144 10.85 -5.19 -16.91
C GLY A 144 9.37 -5.28 -17.30
N ILE A 145 9.09 -5.90 -18.44
CA ILE A 145 7.73 -6.24 -18.84
C ILE A 145 7.23 -7.35 -17.93
N SER A 146 6.16 -7.09 -17.18
CA SER A 146 5.55 -8.13 -16.34
C SER A 146 5.08 -9.28 -17.22
N PRO A 147 5.40 -10.55 -16.89
CA PRO A 147 4.86 -11.72 -17.59
C PRO A 147 3.33 -11.73 -17.62
N LEU A 148 2.68 -10.97 -16.72
CA LEU A 148 1.23 -10.79 -16.68
C LEU A 148 0.67 -10.00 -17.88
N VAL A 149 1.51 -9.29 -18.65
CA VAL A 149 1.12 -8.56 -19.86
C VAL A 149 0.82 -9.51 -21.03
N ASP A 150 1.57 -10.62 -21.13
CA ASP A 150 1.42 -11.63 -22.19
C ASP A 150 0.38 -12.71 -21.85
N LEU A 151 -0.11 -12.73 -20.61
CA LEU A 151 -1.13 -13.66 -20.20
C LEU A 151 -2.48 -13.27 -20.84
N PRO A 152 -3.21 -14.22 -21.45
CA PRO A 152 -4.62 -14.03 -21.86
C PRO A 152 -5.53 -14.09 -20.62
N ILE A 153 -5.16 -13.33 -19.59
CA ILE A 153 -5.82 -13.23 -18.30
C ILE A 153 -6.20 -11.77 -18.14
N ASP A 154 -7.35 -11.43 -18.69
CA ASP A 154 -8.07 -10.26 -18.20
C ASP A 154 -8.55 -10.63 -16.80
N LEU A 155 -7.86 -10.14 -15.76
CA LEU A 155 -8.16 -10.41 -14.35
C LEU A 155 -9.62 -10.10 -14.02
N VAL A 156 -10.26 -9.24 -14.82
CA VAL A 156 -11.66 -8.87 -14.70
C VAL A 156 -12.63 -9.94 -15.25
N ILE A 157 -12.19 -10.77 -16.19
CA ILE A 157 -13.02 -11.79 -16.86
C ILE A 157 -12.81 -13.18 -16.22
N LYS A 158 -11.63 -13.42 -15.66
CA LYS A 158 -11.23 -14.75 -15.15
C LYS A 158 -11.07 -14.82 -13.62
N PHE A 159 -11.61 -13.87 -12.86
CA PHE A 159 -12.01 -14.26 -11.52
C PHE A 159 -12.91 -15.49 -11.68
N PRO A 160 -12.56 -16.62 -11.06
CA PRO A 160 -13.30 -17.88 -11.14
C PRO A 160 -14.80 -17.62 -10.92
N ILE A 161 -15.57 -17.55 -12.02
CA ILE A 161 -17.03 -17.47 -11.93
C ILE A 161 -17.58 -18.79 -11.38
N ASP A 162 -16.82 -19.88 -11.54
CA ASP A 162 -17.09 -21.18 -10.94
C ASP A 162 -15.82 -21.73 -10.27
N TYR A 163 -15.64 -21.49 -8.97
CA TYR A 163 -14.73 -22.31 -8.17
C TYR A 163 -15.42 -23.54 -7.55
N MET A 164 -16.72 -23.75 -7.77
CA MET A 164 -17.49 -24.81 -7.11
C MET A 164 -18.73 -25.25 -7.92
N HIS A 165 -18.58 -25.60 -9.19
CA HIS A 165 -19.55 -26.49 -9.85
C HIS A 165 -18.82 -27.42 -10.81
N ASN A 166 -18.56 -28.64 -10.33
CA ASN A 166 -18.68 -29.91 -11.04
C ASN A 166 -18.32 -31.04 -10.06
N GLY A 167 -19.34 -31.80 -9.62
CA GLY A 167 -19.20 -33.01 -8.80
C GLY A 167 -19.57 -32.84 -7.35
#